data_AF-A0AAX3JC98-F1
#
_entry.id   AF-A0AAX3JC98-F1
#
_cell.length_a   1.000
_cell.length_b   1.000
_cell.length_c   1.000
_cell.angle_alpha   90.00
_cell.angle_beta   90.00
_cell.angle_gamma   90.00
#
_symmetry.space_group_name_H-M   'P 1'
#
loop_
_entity.id
_entity.type
_entity.pdbx_description
1 polymer ?
#
loop_
_entity_poly.entity_id
_entity_poly.type
_entity_poly.pdbx_seq_one_letter_code
_entity_poly.pdbx_strand_id
1 'polypeptide(L)'
;MSLTALQKLDLADQLDELIIKAPTVKGLDLLDLNDQMEAIMLQLGYGAAPAPATSEPAPAPVTEPQPEPVKEDQPIPEVVTDFLAGKFTSQAQLDFVETLRRVGDYIGVYLELDDARQQTASWIAASGLAA
;
A
#
# COMPACT_ATOMS: atom_id res chain seq x y z
N MET A 1 -5.11 -26.96 -12.22
CA MET A 1 -6.16 -26.89 -13.26
C MET A 1 -6.27 -25.45 -13.69
N SER A 2 -5.93 -25.13 -14.93
CA SER A 2 -5.90 -23.74 -15.43
C SER A 2 -7.33 -23.25 -15.64
N LEU A 3 -7.66 -22.03 -15.17
CA LEU A 3 -8.95 -21.40 -15.45
C LEU A 3 -9.20 -21.36 -16.96
N THR A 4 -10.40 -21.76 -17.37
CA THR A 4 -10.83 -21.65 -18.75
C THR A 4 -11.04 -20.19 -19.13
N ALA A 5 -10.95 -19.86 -20.42
CA ALA A 5 -11.14 -18.48 -20.89
C ALA A 5 -12.49 -17.87 -20.46
N LEU A 6 -13.54 -18.69 -20.37
CA LEU A 6 -14.86 -18.28 -19.89
C LEU A 6 -14.86 -17.98 -18.39
N GLN A 7 -14.18 -18.78 -17.58
CA GLN A 7 -14.06 -18.53 -16.13
C GLN A 7 -13.23 -17.28 -15.85
N LYS A 8 -12.22 -16.99 -16.68
CA LYS A 8 -11.46 -15.73 -16.57
C LYS A 8 -12.32 -14.51 -16.92
N LEU A 9 -13.17 -14.62 -17.94
CA LEU A 9 -14.08 -13.54 -18.30
C LEU A 9 -15.09 -13.28 -17.18
N ASP A 10 -15.70 -14.32 -16.64
CA ASP A 10 -16.65 -14.24 -15.52
C ASP A 10 -16.03 -13.63 -14.25
N LEU A 11 -14.80 -14.01 -13.92
CA LEU A 11 -14.05 -13.43 -12.81
C LEU A 11 -13.68 -11.96 -13.06
N ALA A 12 -13.39 -11.58 -14.30
CA ALA A 12 -13.10 -10.19 -14.63
C ALA A 12 -14.34 -9.30 -14.52
N ASP A 13 -15.51 -9.79 -14.96
CA ASP A 13 -16.81 -9.11 -14.78
C ASP A 13 -17.13 -8.92 -13.28
N GLN A 14 -16.94 -9.97 -12.47
CA GLN A 14 -17.14 -9.87 -11.02
C GLN A 14 -16.19 -8.88 -10.35
N LEU A 15 -14.92 -8.83 -10.81
CA LEU A 15 -13.95 -7.86 -10.31
C LEU A 15 -14.35 -6.42 -10.65
N ASP A 16 -14.86 -6.18 -11.87
CA ASP A 16 -15.28 -4.85 -12.32
C ASP A 16 -16.48 -4.34 -11.50
N GLU A 17 -17.48 -5.20 -11.26
CA GLU A 17 -18.62 -4.88 -10.39
C GLU A 17 -18.19 -4.54 -8.95
N LEU A 18 -17.24 -5.30 -8.38
CA LEU A 18 -16.72 -5.04 -7.04
C LEU A 18 -15.93 -3.71 -6.99
N ILE A 19 -15.12 -3.41 -8.01
CA ILE A 19 -14.39 -2.13 -8.11
C ILE A 19 -15.35 -0.93 -8.20
N ILE A 20 -16.44 -1.06 -8.97
CA ILE A 20 -17.47 -0.02 -9.07
C ILE A 20 -18.18 0.20 -7.73
N LYS A 21 -18.33 -0.88 -6.93
CA LYS A 21 -19.00 -0.86 -5.64
C LYS A 21 -18.09 -0.42 -4.48
N ALA A 22 -16.76 -0.62 -4.59
CA ALA A 22 -15.76 -0.21 -3.61
C ALA A 22 -15.90 1.24 -3.08
N PRO A 23 -16.13 2.28 -3.90
CA PRO A 23 -16.31 3.65 -3.39
C PRO A 23 -17.64 3.88 -2.66
N THR A 24 -18.59 2.95 -2.77
CA THR A 24 -19.92 3.06 -2.15
C THR A 24 -20.01 2.41 -0.76
N VAL A 25 -19.07 1.50 -0.45
CA VAL A 25 -18.96 0.83 0.85
C VAL A 25 -17.94 1.53 1.75
N LYS A 26 -18.10 1.44 3.07
CA LYS A 26 -17.22 2.10 4.05
C LYS A 26 -16.96 1.19 5.25
N GLY A 27 -15.83 1.41 5.91
CA GLY A 27 -15.49 0.71 7.15
C GLY A 27 -15.26 -0.79 6.90
N LEU A 28 -15.87 -1.63 7.72
CA LEU A 28 -15.64 -3.08 7.72
C LEU A 28 -16.14 -3.76 6.44
N ASP A 29 -17.21 -3.24 5.82
CA ASP A 29 -17.70 -3.69 4.51
C ASP A 29 -16.74 -3.38 3.36
N LEU A 30 -15.92 -2.32 3.48
CA LEU A 30 -14.89 -2.03 2.48
C LEU A 30 -13.72 -3.02 2.57
N LEU A 31 -13.38 -3.47 3.78
CA LEU A 31 -12.35 -4.47 4.00
C LEU A 31 -12.77 -5.83 3.43
N ASP A 32 -14.00 -6.26 3.73
CA ASP A 32 -14.57 -7.51 3.18
C ASP A 32 -14.67 -7.47 1.64
N LEU A 33 -15.00 -6.30 1.07
CA LEU A 33 -15.04 -6.10 -0.37
C LEU A 33 -13.64 -6.15 -1.00
N ASN A 34 -12.60 -5.60 -0.34
CA ASN A 34 -11.22 -5.69 -0.82
C ASN A 34 -10.69 -7.12 -0.79
N ASP A 35 -11.00 -7.88 0.28
CA ASP A 35 -10.61 -9.29 0.40
C ASP A 35 -11.21 -10.14 -0.76
N GLN A 36 -12.47 -9.87 -1.11
CA GLN A 36 -13.13 -10.49 -2.27
C GLN A 36 -12.49 -10.09 -3.62
N MET A 37 -12.12 -8.82 -3.80
CA MET A 37 -11.42 -8.36 -5.00
C MET A 37 -10.03 -9.01 -5.13
N GLU A 38 -9.29 -9.12 -4.04
CA GLU A 38 -7.98 -9.77 -4.00
C GLU A 38 -8.07 -11.26 -4.29
N ALA A 39 -9.07 -11.96 -3.75
CA ALA A 39 -9.32 -13.37 -4.05
C ALA A 39 -9.57 -13.60 -5.55
N ILE A 40 -10.37 -12.72 -6.19
CA ILE A 40 -10.65 -12.78 -7.62
C ILE A 40 -9.42 -12.43 -8.46
N MET A 41 -8.66 -11.40 -8.08
CA MET A 41 -7.40 -11.05 -8.74
C MET A 41 -6.37 -12.18 -8.64
N LEU A 42 -6.27 -12.84 -7.48
CA LEU A 42 -5.38 -13.99 -7.29
C LEU A 42 -5.80 -15.16 -8.18
N GLN A 43 -7.10 -15.42 -8.28
CA GLN A 43 -7.64 -16.46 -9.14
C GLN A 43 -7.34 -16.15 -10.62
N LEU A 44 -7.52 -14.91 -11.05
CA LEU A 44 -7.17 -14.44 -12.40
C LEU A 44 -5.66 -14.43 -12.69
N GLY A 45 -4.82 -14.55 -11.66
CA GLY A 45 -3.37 -14.54 -11.76
C GLY A 45 -2.73 -13.15 -11.66
N TYR A 46 -3.49 -12.13 -11.25
CA TYR A 46 -3.01 -10.77 -10.96
C TYR A 46 -2.43 -10.62 -9.55
N GLY A 47 -2.68 -11.58 -8.65
CA GLY A 47 -2.20 -11.56 -7.25
C GLY A 47 -0.91 -12.36 -6.97
N ALA A 48 -0.26 -12.92 -8.00
CA ALA A 48 1.01 -13.63 -7.84
C ALA A 48 2.17 -12.75 -8.31
N ALA A 49 3.02 -12.32 -7.37
CA ALA A 49 4.43 -12.07 -7.66
C ALA A 49 4.96 -13.21 -8.57
N PRO A 50 5.82 -12.90 -9.54
CA PRO A 50 6.03 -13.70 -10.75
C PRO A 50 6.22 -15.18 -10.45
N ALA A 51 5.44 -16.03 -11.13
CA ALA A 51 5.64 -17.45 -11.15
C ALA A 51 7.09 -17.79 -11.53
N PRO A 52 7.87 -18.48 -10.68
CA PRO A 52 9.07 -19.15 -11.15
C PRO A 52 8.60 -20.42 -11.87
N ALA A 53 8.60 -20.37 -13.19
CA ALA A 53 8.49 -21.56 -14.02
C ALA A 53 9.82 -22.34 -13.96
N THR A 54 10.07 -23.16 -12.94
CA THR A 54 10.94 -24.35 -13.05
C THR A 54 10.78 -25.29 -11.85
N SER A 55 10.73 -26.58 -12.15
CA SER A 55 10.42 -27.71 -11.26
C SER A 55 11.45 -28.01 -10.16
N GLU A 56 10.97 -28.75 -9.14
CA GLU A 56 11.66 -29.68 -8.21
C GLU A 56 12.08 -29.18 -6.80
N PRO A 57 12.19 -30.08 -5.78
CA PRO A 57 11.10 -30.55 -4.93
C PRO A 57 11.15 -29.95 -3.50
N ALA A 58 10.01 -30.05 -2.80
CA ALA A 58 9.70 -29.45 -1.51
C ALA A 58 10.80 -29.50 -0.42
N PRO A 59 10.91 -28.42 0.37
CA PRO A 59 11.16 -28.56 1.80
C PRO A 59 10.02 -27.94 2.63
N ALA A 60 9.48 -28.76 3.53
CA ALA A 60 8.85 -28.44 4.81
C ALA A 60 7.70 -27.40 4.90
N PRO A 61 6.67 -27.65 5.73
CA PRO A 61 5.57 -26.72 5.91
C PRO A 61 6.09 -25.44 6.58
N VAL A 62 6.13 -24.34 5.85
CA VAL A 62 6.24 -23.01 6.46
C VAL A 62 4.87 -22.67 7.04
N THR A 63 4.78 -22.94 8.34
CA THR A 63 3.90 -22.31 9.32
C THR A 63 3.42 -20.95 8.84
N GLU A 64 2.10 -20.81 8.73
CA GLU A 64 1.42 -19.51 8.78
C GLU A 64 2.04 -18.69 9.92
N PRO A 65 2.59 -17.50 9.68
CA PRO A 65 2.69 -16.56 10.78
C PRO A 65 1.25 -16.18 11.13
N GLN A 66 0.69 -16.89 12.12
CA GLN A 66 -0.20 -16.26 13.08
C GLN A 66 0.37 -14.87 13.39
N PRO A 67 -0.45 -13.82 13.50
CA PRO A 67 0.02 -12.54 13.99
C PRO A 67 0.50 -12.73 15.43
N GLU A 68 1.77 -13.08 15.58
CA GLU A 68 2.53 -12.84 16.79
C GLU A 68 2.39 -11.33 17.05
N PRO A 69 2.17 -10.90 18.31
CA PRO A 69 2.09 -9.49 18.63
C PRO A 69 3.38 -8.85 18.16
N VAL A 70 3.28 -8.07 17.07
CA VAL A 70 4.39 -7.33 16.49
C VAL A 70 5.00 -6.53 17.62
N LYS A 71 6.18 -6.98 18.04
CA LYS A 71 7.05 -6.23 18.93
C LYS A 71 7.17 -4.82 18.35
N GLU A 72 6.73 -3.85 19.13
CA GLU A 72 7.27 -2.49 19.17
C GLU A 72 8.79 -2.56 19.10
N ASP A 73 9.40 -2.52 17.91
CA ASP A 73 10.76 -2.01 17.63
C ASP A 73 11.19 -2.17 16.14
N GLN A 74 10.30 -2.13 15.14
CA GLN A 74 10.79 -1.82 13.79
C GLN A 74 11.03 -0.31 13.76
N PRO A 75 12.28 0.17 13.66
CA PRO A 75 12.53 1.61 13.67
C PRO A 75 11.89 2.17 12.41
N ILE A 76 10.78 2.85 12.59
CA ILE A 76 10.23 3.76 11.59
C ILE A 76 11.43 4.56 11.09
N PRO A 77 11.68 4.61 9.76
CA PRO A 77 12.85 5.32 9.24
C PRO A 77 12.89 6.72 9.83
N GLU A 78 14.03 7.15 10.39
CA GLU A 78 14.13 8.47 11.03
C GLU A 78 13.66 9.59 10.11
N VAL A 79 13.84 9.43 8.79
CA VAL A 79 13.32 10.36 7.78
C VAL A 79 11.79 10.46 7.78
N VAL A 80 11.06 9.38 8.06
CA VAL A 80 9.60 9.38 8.18
C VAL A 80 9.19 10.00 9.52
N THR A 81 9.87 9.64 10.61
CA THR A 81 9.59 10.17 11.95
C THR A 81 9.85 11.68 12.03
N ASP A 82 10.99 12.15 11.54
CA ASP A 82 11.32 13.58 11.47
C ASP A 82 10.37 14.34 10.53
N PHE A 83 9.84 13.66 9.51
CA PHE A 83 8.87 14.24 8.57
C PHE A 83 7.50 14.40 9.20
N LEU A 84 6.99 13.40 9.90
CA LEU A 84 5.76 13.52 10.68
C LEU A 84 5.90 14.52 11.84
N ALA A 85 7.08 14.58 12.45
CA ALA A 85 7.40 15.56 13.48
C ALA A 85 7.49 17.00 12.94
N GLY A 86 7.41 17.19 11.61
CA GLY A 86 7.46 18.50 10.97
C GLY A 86 8.81 19.19 11.07
N LYS A 87 9.90 18.48 11.35
CA LYS A 87 11.24 19.10 11.37
C LYS A 87 11.65 19.65 10.00
N PHE A 88 11.08 19.09 8.93
CA PHE A 88 11.36 19.49 7.56
C PHE A 88 10.47 20.65 7.07
N THR A 89 9.47 21.10 7.86
CA THR A 89 8.61 22.22 7.45
C THR A 89 9.34 23.57 7.39
N SER A 90 10.57 23.66 7.91
CA SER A 90 11.43 24.84 7.80
C SER A 90 12.60 24.67 6.81
N GLN A 91 12.65 23.58 6.06
CA GLN A 91 13.71 23.38 5.05
C GLN A 91 13.46 24.21 3.78
N ALA A 92 14.52 24.44 3.01
CA ALA A 92 14.42 25.05 1.69
C ALA A 92 13.65 24.14 0.72
N GLN A 93 13.02 24.71 -0.31
CA GLN A 93 12.19 23.96 -1.26
C GLN A 93 12.89 22.78 -1.92
N LEU A 94 14.17 22.91 -2.30
CA LEU A 94 14.92 21.83 -2.92
C LEU A 94 15.18 20.68 -1.94
N ASP A 95 15.62 20.99 -0.72
CA ASP A 95 15.80 20.01 0.36
C ASP A 95 14.48 19.33 0.75
N PHE A 96 13.38 20.09 0.79
CA PHE A 96 12.07 19.55 1.10
C PHE A 96 11.60 18.58 0.01
N VAL A 97 11.81 18.89 -1.28
CA VAL A 97 11.46 17.98 -2.39
C VAL A 97 12.32 16.72 -2.39
N GLU A 98 13.60 16.81 -2.06
CA GLU A 98 14.45 15.61 -1.89
C GLU A 98 13.99 14.75 -0.71
N THR A 99 13.61 15.38 0.39
CA THR A 99 13.04 14.70 1.55
C THR A 99 11.71 14.06 1.19
N LEU A 100 10.83 14.76 0.47
CA LEU A 100 9.54 14.23 0.02
C LEU A 100 9.71 13.06 -0.95
N ARG A 101 10.76 13.07 -1.78
CA ARG A 101 11.10 11.95 -2.67
C ARG A 101 11.58 10.72 -1.87
N ARG A 102 12.37 10.92 -0.81
CA ARG A 102 12.75 9.82 0.10
C ARG A 102 11.57 9.30 0.89
N VAL A 103 10.77 10.20 1.45
CA VAL A 103 9.56 9.88 2.21
C VAL A 103 8.52 9.21 1.30
N GLY A 104 8.48 9.59 0.03
CA GLY A 104 7.61 9.05 -1.01
C GLY A 104 7.75 7.53 -1.19
N ASP A 105 8.94 6.98 -1.02
CA ASP A 105 9.19 5.54 -1.06
C ASP A 105 8.54 4.80 0.12
N TYR A 106 8.24 5.52 1.21
CA TYR A 106 7.61 5.00 2.42
C TYR A 106 6.12 5.33 2.51
N ILE A 107 5.56 6.08 1.56
CA ILE A 107 4.12 6.36 1.50
C ILE A 107 3.37 5.07 1.11
N GLY A 108 2.39 4.68 1.92
CA GLY A 108 1.67 3.42 1.83
C GLY A 108 2.28 2.29 2.64
N VAL A 109 3.47 2.47 3.23
CA VAL A 109 4.13 1.48 4.11
C VAL A 109 4.22 1.99 5.54
N TYR A 110 4.78 3.20 5.73
CA TYR A 110 4.97 3.83 7.04
C TYR A 110 4.36 5.23 7.14
N LEU A 111 3.94 5.81 6.01
CA LEU A 111 3.32 7.13 5.93
C LEU A 111 2.05 7.06 5.09
N GLU A 112 1.03 7.82 5.45
CA GLU A 112 -0.12 7.99 4.56
C GLU A 112 0.10 9.12 3.55
N LEU A 113 -0.58 9.02 2.41
CA LEU A 113 -0.56 10.10 1.41
C LEU A 113 -1.13 11.41 2.00
N ASP A 114 -2.04 11.30 2.98
CA ASP A 114 -2.61 12.44 3.69
C ASP A 114 -1.57 13.12 4.59
N ASP A 115 -0.78 12.36 5.35
CA ASP A 115 0.34 12.90 6.14
C ASP A 115 1.36 13.65 5.28
N ALA A 116 1.73 13.09 4.12
CA ALA A 116 2.61 13.74 3.16
C ALA A 116 2.04 15.08 2.66
N ARG A 117 0.73 15.10 2.40
CA ARG A 117 0.01 16.29 1.94
C ARG A 117 -0.07 17.34 3.05
N GLN A 118 -0.34 16.92 4.28
CA GLN A 118 -0.48 17.78 5.45
C GLN A 118 0.86 18.39 5.87
N GLN A 119 1.95 17.63 5.78
CA GLN A 119 3.32 18.13 5.98
C GLN A 119 3.76 19.07 4.87
N THR A 120 3.40 18.79 3.61
CA THR A 120 3.63 19.71 2.49
C THR A 120 2.88 21.03 2.67
N ALA A 121 1.62 20.97 3.10
CA ALA A 121 0.84 22.17 3.40
C ALA A 121 1.44 22.96 4.57
N SER A 122 1.90 22.27 5.62
CA SER A 122 2.57 22.87 6.77
C SER A 122 3.91 23.51 6.37
N TRP A 123 4.67 22.87 5.49
CA TRP A 123 5.89 23.42 4.91
C TRP A 123 5.61 24.66 4.06
N ILE A 124 4.58 24.65 3.20
CA ILE A 124 4.20 25.82 2.39
C ILE A 124 3.80 27.01 3.29
N ALA A 125 3.02 26.74 4.33
CA ALA A 125 2.59 27.74 5.30
C ALA A 125 3.78 28.30 6.10
N ALA A 126 4.70 27.44 6.55
CA ALA A 126 5.89 27.83 7.29
C ALA A 126 6.94 28.54 6.41
N SER A 127 7.03 28.17 5.13
CA SER A 127 7.95 28.79 4.16
C SER A 127 7.48 30.16 3.67
N GLY A 128 6.29 30.61 4.06
CA GLY A 128 5.72 31.89 3.61
C GLY A 128 5.38 31.92 2.12
N LEU A 129 5.29 30.75 1.48
CA LEU A 129 4.87 30.58 0.07
C LEU A 129 3.34 30.65 -0.07
N ALA A 130 2.60 30.57 1.05
CA ALA A 130 1.19 30.90 1.11
C ALA A 130 1.00 32.42 1.11
N ALA A 131 1.14 33.06 -0.06
CA ALA A 131 0.80 34.46 -0.29
C ALA A 131 -0.22 34.57 -1.43
#